data_AF-A0A2W7SN38-F1
#
_entry.id   AF-A0A2W7SN38-F1
#
_cell.length_a   1.000
_cell.length_b   1.000
_cell.length_c   1.000
_cell.angle_alpha   90.00
_cell.angle_beta   90.00
_cell.angle_gamma   90.00
#
_symmetry.space_group_name_H-M   'P 1'
#
loop_
_entity.id
_entity.type
_entity.pdbx_description
1 polymer ?
#
loop_
_entity_poly.entity_id
_entity_poly.type
_entity_poly.pdbx_seq_one_letter_code
_entity_poly.pdbx_strand_id
1 'polypeptide(L)'
;MVHHIYDLFLNNINNFSGNTNYWKGNTVNETIRFRHDIHQRILNNGFTIEIQKEILKWGGIHVFNQFHIVPDVLNRLHNHRSIDTNTANAISSFSKLFAFYCPQHYFILDARVSYVINNIIINNQIETPLINFNIKRSRNRNLRRRYEAMLDAPPFNYEFIDIADYYIRYCTFINETYNYFINDNPNIFNEEEFIFNSPEIIEMFLFYLADHI
;
A
#
# COMPACT_ATOMS: atom_id res chain seq x y z
N MET A 1 6.37 14.62 4.68
CA MET A 1 5.94 13.46 3.88
C MET A 1 4.64 13.74 3.13
N VAL A 2 3.53 14.01 3.84
CA VAL A 2 2.21 14.28 3.24
C VAL A 2 2.26 15.34 2.13
N HIS A 3 2.84 16.52 2.41
CA HIS A 3 3.01 17.58 1.42
C HIS A 3 3.77 17.13 0.16
N HIS A 4 4.85 16.36 0.31
CA HIS A 4 5.60 15.85 -0.85
C HIS A 4 4.77 14.88 -1.71
N ILE A 5 3.92 14.05 -1.10
CA ILE A 5 3.01 13.19 -1.85
C ILE A 5 1.96 14.01 -2.59
N TYR A 6 1.46 15.07 -1.95
CA TYR A 6 0.54 16.00 -2.60
C TYR A 6 1.17 16.69 -3.81
N ASP A 7 2.36 17.25 -3.65
CA ASP A 7 3.09 17.89 -4.75
C ASP A 7 3.38 16.90 -5.89
N LEU A 8 3.78 15.66 -5.56
CA LEU A 8 3.96 14.61 -6.55
C LEU A 8 2.64 14.28 -7.27
N PHE A 9 1.52 14.24 -6.55
CA PHE A 9 0.21 14.01 -7.16
C PHE A 9 -0.14 15.10 -8.14
N LEU A 10 -0.04 16.38 -7.74
CA LEU A 10 -0.30 17.51 -8.62
C LEU A 10 0.60 17.50 -9.88
N ASN A 11 1.87 17.14 -9.72
CA ASN A 11 2.79 17.02 -10.85
C ASN A 11 2.48 15.84 -11.79
N ASN A 12 1.68 14.87 -11.35
CA ASN A 12 1.29 13.69 -12.13
C ASN A 12 -0.21 13.64 -12.46
N ILE A 13 -0.94 14.72 -12.18
CA ILE A 13 -2.40 14.73 -12.26
C ILE A 13 -2.91 14.40 -13.67
N ASN A 14 -2.24 14.92 -14.70
CA ASN A 14 -2.54 14.62 -16.11
C ASN A 14 -2.28 13.16 -16.53
N ASN A 15 -1.59 12.36 -15.70
CA ASN A 15 -1.20 10.98 -16.00
C ASN A 15 -1.82 9.96 -15.02
N PHE A 16 -2.39 10.42 -13.90
CA PHE A 16 -2.96 9.58 -12.86
C PHE A 16 -4.40 10.00 -12.55
N SER A 17 -5.35 9.27 -13.12
CA SER A 17 -6.79 9.43 -12.94
C SER A 17 -7.45 8.11 -12.57
N GLY A 18 -8.75 8.14 -12.31
CA GLY A 18 -9.54 6.92 -12.09
C GLY A 18 -9.47 5.93 -13.26
N ASN A 19 -9.22 6.41 -14.47
CA ASN A 19 -9.12 5.60 -15.70
C ASN A 19 -7.68 5.15 -16.01
N THR A 20 -6.69 5.54 -15.21
CA THR A 20 -5.30 5.11 -15.39
C THR A 20 -5.16 3.60 -15.20
N ASN A 21 -4.50 2.92 -16.13
CA ASN A 21 -4.15 1.50 -16.01
C ASN A 21 -3.26 1.27 -14.79
N TYR A 22 -3.64 0.30 -13.96
CA TYR A 22 -3.03 0.07 -12.65
C TYR A 22 -2.51 -1.36 -12.49
N TRP A 23 -3.40 -2.36 -12.55
CA TRP A 23 -3.03 -3.74 -12.21
C TRP A 23 -3.64 -4.74 -13.17
N LYS A 24 -2.78 -5.52 -13.84
CA LYS A 24 -3.19 -6.58 -14.78
C LYS A 24 -4.18 -6.09 -15.85
N GLY A 25 -3.99 -4.86 -16.34
CA GLY A 25 -4.84 -4.24 -17.35
C GLY A 25 -6.15 -3.66 -16.81
N ASN A 26 -6.38 -3.68 -15.49
CA ASN A 26 -7.50 -2.96 -14.87
C ASN A 26 -7.08 -1.53 -14.55
N THR A 27 -8.03 -0.61 -14.63
CA THR A 27 -7.92 0.77 -14.18
C THR A 27 -7.88 0.89 -12.66
N VAL A 28 -7.54 2.07 -12.15
CA VAL A 28 -7.65 2.40 -10.72
C VAL A 28 -9.09 2.20 -10.23
N ASN A 29 -10.07 2.77 -10.95
CA ASN A 29 -11.49 2.65 -10.61
C ASN A 29 -11.98 1.20 -10.54
N GLU A 30 -11.61 0.37 -11.50
CA GLU A 30 -11.96 -1.06 -11.51
C GLU A 30 -11.33 -1.80 -10.32
N THR A 31 -10.10 -1.42 -9.95
CA THR A 31 -9.41 -2.05 -8.82
C THR A 31 -10.06 -1.67 -7.49
N ILE A 32 -10.41 -0.39 -7.29
CA ILE A 32 -11.12 0.05 -6.08
C ILE A 32 -12.49 -0.63 -6.03
N ARG A 33 -13.23 -0.65 -7.15
CA ARG A 33 -14.54 -1.33 -7.21
C ARG A 33 -14.44 -2.80 -6.81
N PHE A 34 -13.47 -3.53 -7.37
CA PHE A 34 -13.24 -4.93 -7.03
C PHE A 34 -12.96 -5.12 -5.53
N ARG A 35 -12.17 -4.22 -4.92
CA ARG A 35 -11.90 -4.25 -3.48
C ARG A 35 -13.18 -4.05 -2.65
N HIS A 36 -14.02 -3.09 -3.02
CA HIS A 36 -15.30 -2.85 -2.36
C HIS A 36 -16.28 -4.03 -2.53
N ASP A 37 -16.37 -4.63 -3.72
CA ASP A 37 -17.24 -5.78 -3.98
C ASP A 37 -16.86 -7.00 -3.11
N ILE A 38 -15.56 -7.26 -2.98
CA ILE A 38 -15.05 -8.30 -2.09
C ILE A 38 -15.35 -7.97 -0.63
N HIS A 39 -15.15 -6.71 -0.21
CA HIS A 39 -15.46 -6.30 1.15
C HIS A 39 -16.94 -6.53 1.49
N GLN A 40 -17.86 -6.19 0.58
CA GLN A 40 -19.29 -6.48 0.77
C GLN A 40 -19.56 -8.00 0.88
N ARG A 41 -18.88 -8.82 0.09
CA ARG A 41 -18.97 -10.28 0.21
C ARG A 41 -18.45 -10.80 1.56
N ILE A 42 -17.40 -10.18 2.11
CA ILE A 42 -16.87 -10.51 3.45
C ILE A 42 -17.89 -10.15 4.53
N LEU A 43 -18.54 -8.98 4.45
CA LEU A 43 -19.57 -8.57 5.40
C LEU A 43 -20.77 -9.54 5.39
N ASN A 44 -21.16 -10.02 4.20
CA ASN A 44 -22.33 -10.89 4.05
C ASN A 44 -22.05 -12.37 4.38
N ASN A 45 -20.86 -12.87 4.07
CA ASN A 45 -20.56 -14.32 4.11
C ASN A 45 -19.41 -14.68 5.06
N GLY A 46 -18.82 -13.70 5.74
CA GLY A 46 -17.59 -13.86 6.52
C GLY A 46 -16.33 -13.91 5.64
N PHE A 47 -15.16 -13.82 6.27
CA PHE A 47 -13.88 -13.82 5.56
C PHE A 47 -13.37 -15.24 5.26
N THR A 48 -14.07 -15.95 4.38
CA THR A 48 -13.78 -17.36 4.07
C THR A 48 -12.43 -17.58 3.39
N ILE A 49 -11.92 -18.82 3.43
CA ILE A 49 -10.67 -19.20 2.77
C ILE A 49 -10.76 -18.98 1.26
N GLU A 50 -11.92 -19.18 0.65
CA GLU A 50 -12.17 -18.97 -0.77
C GLU A 50 -11.98 -17.50 -1.16
N ILE A 51 -12.54 -16.58 -0.37
CA ILE A 51 -12.35 -15.13 -0.56
C ILE A 51 -10.87 -14.77 -0.37
N GLN A 52 -10.21 -15.30 0.67
CA GLN A 52 -8.79 -15.07 0.90
C GLN A 52 -7.93 -15.56 -0.30
N LYS A 53 -8.24 -16.73 -0.86
CA LYS A 53 -7.58 -17.25 -2.07
C LYS A 53 -7.81 -16.35 -3.29
N GLU A 54 -9.03 -15.84 -3.46
CA GLU A 54 -9.38 -14.93 -4.55
C GLU A 54 -8.56 -13.63 -4.49
N ILE A 55 -8.48 -13.00 -3.32
CA ILE A 55 -7.68 -11.80 -3.08
C ILE A 55 -6.20 -12.05 -3.38
N LEU A 56 -5.65 -13.15 -2.87
CA LEU A 56 -4.24 -13.48 -3.08
C LEU A 56 -3.95 -13.80 -4.55
N LYS A 57 -4.82 -14.52 -5.25
CA LYS A 57 -4.72 -14.79 -6.69
C LYS A 57 -4.77 -13.49 -7.49
N TRP A 58 -5.68 -12.58 -7.15
CA TRP A 58 -5.74 -11.23 -7.73
C TRP A 58 -4.39 -10.52 -7.56
N GLY A 59 -3.80 -10.55 -6.36
CA GLY A 59 -2.48 -9.99 -6.06
C GLY A 59 -1.26 -10.78 -6.59
N GLY A 60 -1.47 -11.84 -7.37
CA GLY A 60 -0.38 -12.65 -7.97
C GLY A 60 0.27 -13.66 -7.03
N ILE A 61 -0.38 -13.98 -5.90
CA ILE A 61 0.08 -14.93 -4.89
C ILE A 61 -0.72 -16.22 -5.04
N HIS A 62 -0.08 -17.26 -5.57
CA HIS A 62 -0.70 -18.57 -5.82
C HIS A 62 -0.47 -19.59 -4.70
N VAL A 63 0.49 -19.34 -3.81
CA VAL A 63 0.84 -20.23 -2.70
C VAL A 63 0.88 -19.41 -1.42
N PHE A 64 0.01 -19.75 -0.47
CA PHE A 64 -0.06 -19.16 0.85
C PHE A 64 -0.54 -20.21 1.84
N ASN A 65 0.29 -20.56 2.82
CA ASN A 65 0.00 -21.68 3.74
C ASN A 65 -0.47 -21.20 5.12
N GLN A 66 -0.66 -19.89 5.28
CA GLN A 66 -0.92 -19.24 6.56
C GLN A 66 -2.40 -18.80 6.71
N PHE A 67 -3.32 -19.36 5.92
CA PHE A 67 -4.76 -19.03 6.00
C PHE A 67 -5.33 -19.25 7.41
N HIS A 68 -4.86 -20.28 8.12
CA HIS A 68 -5.34 -20.65 9.45
C HIS A 68 -5.08 -19.58 10.53
N ILE A 69 -4.05 -18.73 10.37
CA ILE A 69 -3.74 -17.66 11.33
C ILE A 69 -4.36 -16.30 10.97
N VAL A 70 -4.98 -16.17 9.79
CA VAL A 70 -5.55 -14.90 9.32
C VAL A 70 -6.57 -14.31 10.32
N PRO A 71 -7.50 -15.08 10.91
CA PRO A 71 -8.44 -14.55 11.90
C PRO A 71 -7.74 -13.95 13.14
N ASP A 72 -6.76 -14.67 13.69
CA ASP A 72 -6.01 -14.22 14.87
C ASP A 72 -5.19 -12.96 14.59
N VAL A 73 -4.58 -12.91 13.41
CA VAL A 73 -3.81 -11.75 12.96
C VAL A 73 -4.72 -10.53 12.77
N LEU A 74 -5.89 -10.68 12.17
CA LEU A 74 -6.87 -9.60 12.03
C LEU A 74 -7.40 -9.11 13.37
N ASN A 75 -7.65 -10.03 14.31
CA ASN A 75 -8.06 -9.69 15.66
C ASN A 75 -6.98 -8.89 16.40
N ARG A 76 -5.70 -9.30 16.28
CA ARG A 76 -4.57 -8.52 16.81
C ARG A 76 -4.50 -7.14 16.16
N LEU A 77 -4.59 -7.08 14.84
CA LEU A 77 -4.52 -5.83 14.09
C LEU A 77 -5.61 -4.83 14.51
N HIS A 78 -6.87 -5.26 14.62
CA HIS A 78 -7.98 -4.39 15.00
C HIS A 78 -7.92 -3.96 16.47
N ASN A 79 -7.72 -4.91 17.38
CA ASN A 79 -7.91 -4.66 18.81
C ASN A 79 -6.64 -4.14 19.51
N HIS A 80 -5.46 -4.47 18.96
CA HIS A 80 -4.18 -4.15 19.57
C HIS A 80 -3.30 -3.27 18.68
N ARG A 81 -3.76 -2.94 17.47
CA ARG A 81 -3.01 -2.16 16.48
C ARG A 81 -1.58 -2.67 16.33
N SER A 82 -1.44 -3.99 16.15
CA SER A 82 -0.13 -4.63 16.03
C SER A 82 -0.19 -5.90 15.19
N ILE A 83 0.95 -6.26 14.61
CA ILE A 83 1.20 -7.53 13.95
C ILE A 83 2.51 -8.12 14.49
N ASP A 84 2.65 -9.45 14.46
CA ASP A 84 3.89 -10.10 14.89
C ASP A 84 4.94 -10.16 13.76
N THR A 85 6.17 -10.54 14.13
CA THR A 85 7.30 -10.66 13.20
C THR A 85 7.05 -11.65 12.06
N ASN A 86 6.29 -12.73 12.29
CA ASN A 86 5.98 -13.72 11.25
C ASN A 86 5.02 -13.14 10.20
N THR A 87 4.02 -12.40 10.66
CA THR A 87 3.07 -11.65 9.84
C THR A 87 3.81 -10.56 9.06
N ALA A 88 4.69 -9.79 9.72
CA ALA A 88 5.49 -8.74 9.10
C ALA A 88 6.41 -9.29 8.00
N ASN A 89 7.02 -10.46 8.22
CA ASN A 89 7.82 -11.17 7.22
C ASN A 89 7.05 -11.54 5.94
N ALA A 90 5.73 -11.68 6.05
CA ALA A 90 4.80 -11.98 4.96
C ALA A 90 3.83 -10.82 4.68
N ILE A 91 4.20 -9.58 5.05
CA ILE A 91 3.29 -8.43 5.00
C ILE A 91 2.74 -8.15 3.60
N SER A 92 3.52 -8.43 2.54
CA SER A 92 3.06 -8.27 1.16
C SER A 92 1.84 -9.14 0.83
N SER A 93 1.70 -10.30 1.49
CA SER A 93 0.52 -11.17 1.38
C SER A 93 -0.58 -10.73 2.34
N PHE A 94 -0.24 -10.51 3.61
CA PHE A 94 -1.19 -10.18 4.66
C PHE A 94 -1.87 -8.82 4.44
N SER A 95 -1.12 -7.78 4.07
CA SER A 95 -1.68 -6.44 3.80
C SER A 95 -2.69 -6.45 2.65
N LYS A 96 -2.58 -7.36 1.67
CA LYS A 96 -3.62 -7.57 0.66
C LYS A 96 -4.90 -8.12 1.28
N LEU A 97 -4.80 -9.11 2.16
CA LEU A 97 -5.96 -9.62 2.89
C LEU A 97 -6.59 -8.52 3.76
N PHE A 98 -5.78 -7.72 4.44
CA PHE A 98 -6.24 -6.64 5.31
C PHE A 98 -6.97 -5.54 4.53
N ALA A 99 -6.38 -5.11 3.40
CA ALA A 99 -6.95 -4.05 2.57
C ALA A 99 -8.28 -4.43 1.93
N PHE A 100 -8.54 -5.72 1.69
CA PHE A 100 -9.85 -6.18 1.24
C PHE A 100 -10.81 -6.44 2.40
N TYR A 101 -10.28 -6.78 3.58
CA TYR A 101 -11.08 -6.98 4.79
C TYR A 101 -11.67 -5.66 5.31
N CYS A 102 -10.90 -4.57 5.31
CA CYS A 102 -11.36 -3.24 5.72
C CYS A 102 -10.70 -2.13 4.85
N PRO A 103 -11.23 -1.88 3.64
CA PRO A 103 -10.61 -1.01 2.63
C PRO A 103 -10.31 0.42 3.07
N GLN A 104 -11.11 0.96 3.98
CA GLN A 104 -10.94 2.33 4.47
C GLN A 104 -9.85 2.46 5.56
N HIS A 105 -9.39 1.35 6.12
CA HIS A 105 -8.49 1.37 7.29
C HIS A 105 -7.13 0.71 7.03
N TYR A 106 -7.07 -0.22 6.08
CA TYR A 106 -5.86 -0.99 5.80
C TYR A 106 -5.49 -0.92 4.34
N PHE A 107 -4.19 -0.88 4.09
CA PHE A 107 -3.65 -0.64 2.76
C PHE A 107 -2.52 -1.63 2.47
N ILE A 108 -2.32 -1.93 1.20
CA ILE A 108 -1.30 -2.85 0.74
C ILE A 108 0.08 -2.22 0.99
N LEU A 109 0.93 -2.97 1.69
CA LEU A 109 2.35 -2.67 1.86
C LEU A 109 3.18 -3.78 1.20
N ASP A 110 3.83 -3.45 0.08
CA ASP A 110 4.80 -4.32 -0.56
C ASP A 110 6.08 -3.56 -0.94
N ALA A 111 7.01 -4.27 -1.56
CA ALA A 111 8.32 -3.76 -1.98
C ALA A 111 8.26 -2.46 -2.79
N ARG A 112 7.23 -2.27 -3.64
CA ARG A 112 7.07 -1.07 -4.48
C ARG A 112 6.73 0.14 -3.62
N VAL A 113 5.76 -0.01 -2.73
CA VAL A 113 5.37 1.05 -1.79
C VAL A 113 6.55 1.41 -0.88
N SER A 114 7.23 0.42 -0.31
CA SER A 114 8.40 0.68 0.54
C SER A 114 9.53 1.37 -0.21
N TYR A 115 9.76 1.01 -1.49
CA TYR A 115 10.72 1.69 -2.35
C TYR A 115 10.36 3.16 -2.54
N VAL A 116 9.10 3.46 -2.91
CA VAL A 116 8.64 4.83 -3.15
C VAL A 116 8.78 5.68 -1.90
N ILE A 117 8.31 5.19 -0.75
CA ILE A 117 8.38 5.95 0.49
C ILE A 117 9.83 6.21 0.88
N ASN A 118 10.70 5.19 0.85
CA ASN A 118 12.12 5.39 1.16
C ASN A 118 12.81 6.34 0.17
N ASN A 119 12.47 6.26 -1.13
CA ASN A 119 12.99 7.15 -2.15
C ASN A 119 12.61 8.61 -1.88
N ILE A 120 11.38 8.86 -1.45
CA ILE A 120 10.92 10.21 -1.07
C ILE A 120 11.65 10.69 0.19
N ILE A 121 11.81 9.82 1.21
CA ILE A 121 12.56 10.16 2.43
C ILE A 121 13.97 10.62 2.08
N ILE A 122 14.69 9.82 1.29
CA ILE A 122 16.09 10.07 0.95
C ILE A 122 16.22 11.33 0.09
N ASN A 123 15.48 11.41 -1.01
CA ASN A 123 15.64 12.51 -1.98
C ASN A 123 15.21 13.87 -1.43
N ASN A 124 14.33 13.89 -0.42
CA ASN A 124 13.87 15.12 0.22
C ASN A 124 14.48 15.34 1.62
N GLN A 125 15.45 14.51 2.04
CA GLN A 125 16.13 14.60 3.34
C GLN A 125 15.16 14.67 4.53
N ILE A 126 14.10 13.87 4.49
CA ILE A 126 13.08 13.86 5.55
C ILE A 126 13.66 13.11 6.76
N GLU A 127 13.70 13.76 7.92
CA GLU A 127 14.18 13.17 9.18
C GLU A 127 13.20 12.11 9.73
N THR A 128 13.17 10.93 9.10
CA THR A 128 12.37 9.80 9.56
C THR A 128 13.06 8.47 9.21
N PRO A 129 12.95 7.43 10.04
CA PRO A 129 13.53 6.13 9.74
C PRO A 129 13.01 5.54 8.43
N LEU A 130 13.89 4.88 7.69
CA LEU A 130 13.54 4.13 6.49
C LEU A 130 12.81 2.84 6.84
N ILE A 131 11.93 2.41 5.94
CA ILE A 131 11.21 1.15 6.09
C ILE A 131 12.20 0.00 5.87
N ASN A 132 12.32 -0.92 6.84
CA ASN A 132 13.14 -2.12 6.73
C ASN A 132 12.47 -3.22 5.90
N PHE A 133 12.13 -2.93 4.65
CA PHE A 133 11.52 -3.95 3.77
C PHE A 133 12.58 -4.90 3.22
N ASN A 134 12.42 -6.22 3.43
CA ASN A 134 13.34 -7.21 2.87
C ASN A 134 13.19 -7.34 1.36
N ILE A 135 13.82 -6.44 0.61
CA ILE A 135 13.73 -6.37 -0.85
C ILE A 135 14.32 -7.59 -1.55
N LYS A 136 15.20 -8.35 -0.89
CA LYS A 136 15.79 -9.58 -1.45
C LYS A 136 14.75 -10.65 -1.74
N ARG A 137 13.58 -10.58 -1.07
CA ARG A 137 12.42 -11.47 -1.33
C ARG A 137 11.57 -11.03 -2.52
N SER A 138 11.78 -9.82 -3.06
CA SER A 138 11.04 -9.35 -4.23
C SER A 138 11.40 -10.18 -5.46
N ARG A 139 10.36 -10.56 -6.23
CA ARG A 139 10.53 -11.23 -7.52
C ARG A 139 10.87 -10.25 -8.65
N ASN A 140 10.67 -8.94 -8.44
CA ASN A 140 11.01 -7.91 -9.41
C ASN A 140 12.50 -7.55 -9.27
N ARG A 141 13.33 -8.14 -10.15
CA ARG A 141 14.80 -7.94 -10.15
C ARG A 141 15.19 -6.48 -10.37
N ASN A 142 14.46 -5.76 -11.22
CA ASN A 142 14.74 -4.36 -11.54
C ASN A 142 14.46 -3.46 -10.32
N LEU A 143 13.30 -3.63 -9.68
CA LEU A 143 12.97 -2.93 -8.45
C LEU A 143 14.01 -3.20 -7.36
N ARG A 144 14.41 -4.47 -7.20
CA ARG A 144 15.45 -4.84 -6.23
C ARG A 144 16.76 -4.10 -6.49
N ARG A 145 17.24 -4.07 -7.74
CA ARG A 145 18.48 -3.36 -8.10
C ARG A 145 18.38 -1.86 -7.82
N ARG A 146 17.26 -1.23 -8.16
CA ARG A 146 17.01 0.21 -7.90
C ARG A 146 17.02 0.51 -6.40
N TYR A 147 16.34 -0.32 -5.60
CA TYR A 147 16.27 -0.16 -4.15
C TYR A 147 17.64 -0.36 -3.49
N GLU A 148 18.37 -1.42 -3.84
CA GLU A 148 19.72 -1.66 -3.33
C GLU A 148 20.66 -0.47 -3.66
N ALA A 149 20.65 0.00 -4.92
CA ALA A 149 21.46 1.16 -5.32
C ALA A 149 21.08 2.47 -4.59
N MET A 150 19.79 2.67 -4.30
CA MET A 150 19.31 3.82 -3.52
C MET A 150 19.80 3.78 -2.07
N LEU A 151 19.77 2.60 -1.44
CA LEU A 151 20.28 2.41 -0.09
C LEU A 151 21.80 2.51 -0.03
N ASP A 152 22.48 2.13 -1.11
CA ASP A 152 23.94 2.23 -1.28
C ASP A 152 24.42 3.64 -1.70
N ALA A 153 23.54 4.65 -1.73
CA ALA A 153 23.93 6.02 -2.04
C ALA A 153 24.32 6.82 -0.77
N PRO A 154 25.46 7.55 -0.76
CA PRO A 154 25.86 8.43 0.35
C PRO A 154 24.83 9.55 0.64
N PRO A 155 24.74 10.08 1.89
CA PRO A 155 25.56 9.82 3.07
C PRO A 155 24.87 8.91 4.10
N PHE A 156 25.62 7.94 4.61
CA PHE A 156 25.09 6.75 5.26
C PHE A 156 25.09 6.80 6.78
N ASN A 157 23.89 6.83 7.34
CA ASN A 157 23.48 6.06 8.52
C ASN A 157 21.96 6.19 8.62
N TYR A 158 21.25 5.48 7.75
CA TYR A 158 19.80 5.45 7.83
C TYR A 158 19.38 4.63 9.04
N GLU A 159 18.59 5.23 9.93
CA GLU A 159 17.82 4.46 10.89
C GLU A 159 16.74 3.69 10.16
N PHE A 160 16.45 2.48 10.62
CA PHE A 160 15.43 1.62 10.05
C PHE A 160 14.34 1.34 11.06
N ILE A 161 13.09 1.41 10.62
CA ILE A 161 11.93 0.96 11.40
C ILE A 161 11.52 -0.45 10.98
N ASP A 162 11.20 -1.29 11.96
CA ASP A 162 10.70 -2.64 11.71
C ASP A 162 9.35 -2.60 10.99
N ILE A 163 9.13 -3.54 10.07
CA ILE A 163 7.89 -3.61 9.30
C ILE A 163 6.66 -3.81 10.20
N ALA A 164 6.79 -4.56 11.29
CA ALA A 164 5.71 -4.81 12.23
C ALA A 164 5.20 -3.51 12.86
N ASP A 165 6.13 -2.63 13.25
CA ASP A 165 5.84 -1.31 13.81
C ASP A 165 5.41 -0.31 12.73
N TYR A 166 5.97 -0.44 11.53
CA TYR A 166 5.71 0.47 10.43
C TYR A 166 4.32 0.29 9.82
N TYR A 167 3.80 -0.93 9.71
CA TYR A 167 2.56 -1.20 8.97
C TYR A 167 1.36 -0.37 9.46
N ILE A 168 1.23 -0.19 10.78
CA ILE A 168 0.17 0.62 11.38
C ILE A 168 0.38 2.10 11.06
N ARG A 169 1.62 2.58 11.18
CA ARG A 169 1.99 3.97 10.82
C ARG A 169 1.72 4.25 9.36
N TYR A 170 1.98 3.29 8.48
CA TYR A 170 1.66 3.37 7.07
C TYR A 170 0.16 3.52 6.84
N CYS A 171 -0.67 2.74 7.53
CA CYS A 171 -2.12 2.86 7.39
C CYS A 171 -2.65 4.22 7.88
N THR A 172 -2.11 4.73 8.98
CA THR A 172 -2.40 6.09 9.45
C THR A 172 -1.95 7.14 8.43
N PHE A 173 -0.73 7.00 7.90
CA PHE A 173 -0.15 7.92 6.93
C PHE A 173 -0.98 8.04 5.65
N ILE A 174 -1.49 6.92 5.11
CA ILE A 174 -2.36 6.94 3.93
C ILE A 174 -3.63 7.75 4.21
N ASN A 175 -4.27 7.53 5.36
CA ASN A 175 -5.46 8.27 5.76
C ASN A 175 -5.19 9.76 6.01
N GLU A 176 -4.10 10.09 6.68
CA GLU A 176 -3.67 11.49 6.88
C GLU A 176 -3.41 12.20 5.56
N THR A 177 -2.76 11.50 4.62
CA THR A 177 -2.49 12.04 3.28
C THR A 177 -3.79 12.27 2.52
N TYR A 178 -4.70 11.29 2.52
CA TYR A 178 -6.02 11.45 1.91
C TYR A 178 -6.80 12.63 2.50
N ASN A 179 -6.84 12.74 3.83
CA ASN A 179 -7.51 13.85 4.51
C ASN A 179 -6.89 15.21 4.16
N TYR A 180 -5.56 15.27 4.01
CA TYR A 180 -4.88 16.47 3.56
C TYR A 180 -5.34 16.88 2.14
N PHE A 181 -5.41 15.92 1.21
CA PHE A 181 -5.82 16.19 -0.18
C PHE A 181 -7.22 16.78 -0.26
N ILE A 182 -8.20 16.16 0.41
CA ILE A 182 -9.60 16.63 0.38
C ILE A 182 -9.81 17.93 1.15
N ASN A 183 -8.95 18.26 2.13
CA ASN A 183 -9.00 19.55 2.82
C ASN A 183 -8.42 20.67 1.97
N ASP A 184 -7.38 20.39 1.17
CA ASP A 184 -6.76 21.37 0.27
C ASP A 184 -7.64 21.61 -0.97
N ASN A 185 -8.11 20.54 -1.62
CA ASN A 185 -9.08 20.61 -2.71
C ASN A 185 -10.15 19.51 -2.54
N PRO A 186 -11.37 19.85 -2.07
CA PRO A 186 -12.46 18.89 -1.85
C PRO A 186 -12.90 18.11 -3.10
N ASN A 187 -12.63 18.62 -4.29
CA ASN A 187 -13.03 18.02 -5.56
C ASN A 187 -11.87 17.32 -6.28
N ILE A 188 -10.67 17.29 -5.72
CA ILE A 188 -9.45 16.82 -6.39
C ILE A 188 -9.62 15.44 -7.04
N PHE A 189 -10.34 14.52 -6.40
CA PHE A 189 -10.54 13.18 -6.96
C PHE A 189 -11.71 13.10 -7.95
N ASN A 190 -12.71 13.97 -7.82
CA ASN A 190 -13.81 14.02 -8.78
C ASN A 190 -13.35 14.62 -10.11
N GLU A 191 -12.48 15.64 -10.05
CA GLU A 191 -11.85 16.28 -11.21
C GLU A 191 -11.03 15.27 -12.02
N GLU A 192 -10.40 14.31 -11.33
CA GLU A 192 -9.59 13.24 -11.92
C GLU A 192 -10.34 11.93 -12.16
N GLU A 193 -11.66 12.01 -12.34
CA GLU A 193 -12.53 10.89 -12.74
C GLU A 193 -12.48 9.67 -11.80
N PHE A 194 -12.10 9.82 -10.53
CA PHE A 194 -12.21 8.75 -9.55
C PHE A 194 -13.68 8.55 -9.16
N ILE A 195 -14.20 7.34 -9.30
CA ILE A 195 -15.61 7.03 -8.98
C ILE A 195 -15.86 6.86 -7.47
N PHE A 196 -14.79 6.80 -6.69
CA PHE A 196 -14.81 6.74 -5.23
C PHE A 196 -14.00 7.90 -4.71
N ASN A 197 -14.46 8.55 -3.64
CA ASN A 197 -13.64 9.48 -2.86
C ASN A 197 -13.10 8.72 -1.65
N SER A 198 -11.91 8.11 -1.79
CA SER A 198 -11.42 7.14 -0.81
C SER A 198 -9.89 7.15 -0.66
N PRO A 199 -9.37 6.76 0.53
CA PRO A 199 -7.94 6.75 0.81
C PRO A 199 -7.17 5.72 -0.04
N GLU A 200 -7.84 4.71 -0.63
CA GLU A 200 -7.18 3.78 -1.57
C GLU A 200 -6.58 4.49 -2.78
N ILE A 201 -7.07 5.67 -3.16
CA ILE A 201 -6.48 6.46 -4.25
C ILE A 201 -5.02 6.79 -3.94
N ILE A 202 -4.71 7.16 -2.68
CA ILE A 202 -3.35 7.46 -2.25
C ILE A 202 -2.47 6.20 -2.34
N GLU A 203 -2.98 5.04 -1.89
CA GLU A 203 -2.27 3.77 -2.02
C GLU A 203 -1.94 3.48 -3.49
N MET A 204 -2.92 3.60 -4.39
CA MET A 204 -2.73 3.35 -5.81
C MET A 204 -1.79 4.36 -6.46
N PHE A 205 -1.81 5.61 -6.01
CA PHE A 205 -0.87 6.62 -6.47
C PHE A 205 0.58 6.26 -6.09
N LEU A 206 0.82 5.74 -4.87
CA LEU A 206 2.15 5.25 -4.50
C LEU A 206 2.62 4.10 -5.40
N PHE A 207 1.72 3.20 -5.76
CA PHE A 207 2.04 2.13 -6.71
C PHE A 207 2.32 2.65 -8.12
N TYR A 208 1.54 3.63 -8.58
CA TYR A 208 1.81 4.33 -9.84
C TYR A 208 3.22 4.93 -9.82
N LEU A 209 3.58 5.68 -8.77
CA LEU A 209 4.93 6.26 -8.64
C LEU A 209 6.02 5.18 -8.72
N ALA A 210 5.84 4.00 -8.12
CA ALA A 210 6.85 2.94 -8.15
C ALA A 210 7.23 2.46 -9.57
N ASP A 211 6.29 2.60 -10.50
CA ASP A 211 6.49 2.22 -11.91
C ASP A 211 7.11 3.37 -12.73
N HIS A 212 7.12 4.61 -12.19
CA HIS A 212 7.56 5.82 -12.89
C HIS A 212 8.81 6.50 -12.29
N ILE A 213 9.20 6.19 -11.06
CA ILE A 213 10.43 6.72 -10.39
C ILE A 213 11.63 5.76 -10.47
#